data_AF-A0A1I6Y759-F1
#
_entry.id   AF-A0A1I6Y759-F1
#
_cell.length_a   1.000
_cell.length_b   1.000
_cell.length_c   1.000
_cell.angle_alpha   90.00
_cell.angle_beta   90.00
_cell.angle_gamma   90.00
#
_symmetry.space_group_name_H-M   'P 1'
#
loop_
_entity.id
_entity.type
_entity.pdbx_description
1 polymer ?
#
loop_
_entity_poly.entity_id
_entity_poly.type
_entity_poly.pdbx_seq_one_letter_code
_entity_poly.pdbx_strand_id
1 'polypeptide(L)'
;MGGRGTFAAGNPVPYVYETDTSFFAGGKFNGVKVLKGVEGSGKHGLPESSHSSFAYLKMNQDGTFNTMRIYDKDHNLRIEIAYHREPKVGKGLDKVLHYHVYGKEFSQSRTPNFERTTIRMHKNSKLYKQYKRFFKGAEL
;
A
#
# COMPACT_ATOMS: atom_id res chain seq x y z
N MET A 1 -18.73 5.47 0.35
CA MET A 1 -18.36 4.27 1.13
C MET A 1 -17.98 3.17 0.14
N GLY A 2 -16.68 2.96 -0.12
CA GLY A 2 -16.21 1.99 -1.11
C GLY A 2 -15.90 0.65 -0.46
N GLY A 3 -16.75 -0.35 -0.72
CA GLY A 3 -16.59 -1.71 -0.21
C GLY A 3 -15.25 -2.31 -0.63
N ARG A 4 -14.68 -3.11 0.28
CA ARG A 4 -13.43 -3.85 0.07
C ARG A 4 -13.58 -4.76 -1.13
N GLY A 5 -12.72 -4.55 -2.11
CA GLY A 5 -12.86 -5.12 -3.43
C GLY A 5 -12.68 -6.63 -3.40
N THR A 6 -13.76 -7.37 -3.65
CA THR A 6 -13.71 -8.76 -4.10
C THR A 6 -15.09 -9.12 -4.66
N PHE A 7 -15.13 -9.43 -5.96
CA PHE A 7 -16.20 -10.13 -6.68
C PHE A 7 -17.63 -9.73 -6.31
N ALA A 8 -18.16 -8.71 -6.99
CA ALA A 8 -19.60 -8.56 -7.13
C ALA A 8 -20.10 -9.57 -8.17
N ALA A 9 -20.70 -10.67 -7.70
CA ALA A 9 -21.69 -11.46 -8.45
C ALA A 9 -21.33 -11.83 -9.90
N GLY A 10 -20.24 -12.58 -10.13
CA GLY A 10 -19.98 -13.22 -11.42
C GLY A 10 -19.67 -12.30 -12.61
N ASN A 11 -19.63 -10.98 -12.42
CA ASN A 11 -19.23 -10.03 -13.45
C ASN A 11 -17.75 -9.64 -13.27
N PRO A 12 -16.94 -9.62 -14.35
CA PRO A 12 -15.57 -9.15 -14.29
C PRO A 12 -15.59 -7.65 -13.96
N VAL A 13 -15.27 -7.31 -12.71
CA VAL A 13 -15.08 -5.91 -12.32
C VAL A 13 -13.81 -5.42 -13.01
N PRO A 14 -13.87 -4.33 -13.81
CA PRO A 14 -12.68 -3.80 -14.47
C PRO A 14 -11.57 -3.52 -13.46
N TYR A 15 -10.34 -3.88 -13.82
CA TYR A 15 -9.20 -3.57 -12.98
C TYR A 15 -9.01 -2.06 -12.92
N VAL A 16 -9.09 -1.50 -11.72
CA VAL A 16 -9.12 -0.05 -11.45
C VAL A 16 -7.74 0.55 -11.13
N TYR A 17 -6.69 -0.19 -11.40
CA TYR A 17 -5.30 0.26 -11.22
C TYR A 17 -4.54 0.09 -12.53
N GLU A 18 -3.51 0.88 -12.73
CA GLU A 18 -2.60 0.74 -13.85
C GLU A 18 -1.15 0.92 -13.39
N THR A 19 -0.23 0.42 -14.22
CA THR A 19 1.20 0.56 -13.93
C THR A 19 1.60 2.00 -14.16
N ASP A 20 2.18 2.62 -13.13
CA ASP A 20 2.65 4.00 -13.22
C ASP A 20 4.07 4.04 -13.77
N THR A 21 4.20 4.44 -15.03
CA THR A 21 5.48 4.58 -15.73
C THR A 21 6.06 5.99 -15.65
N SER A 22 5.40 6.94 -14.98
CA SER A 22 5.83 8.33 -14.93
C SER A 22 7.12 8.55 -14.14
N PHE A 23 7.48 7.61 -13.24
CA PHE A 23 8.65 7.74 -12.36
C PHE A 23 9.81 6.82 -12.72
N PHE A 24 9.51 5.65 -13.29
CA PHE A 24 10.50 4.61 -13.58
C PHE A 24 10.16 3.94 -14.90
N ALA A 25 11.15 3.83 -15.78
CA ALA A 25 11.00 3.08 -17.02
C ALA A 25 10.55 1.64 -16.71
N GLY A 26 9.48 1.18 -17.37
CA GLY A 26 8.88 -0.14 -17.11
C GLY A 26 8.03 -0.22 -15.84
N GLY A 27 7.77 0.91 -15.16
CA GLY A 27 6.81 1.02 -14.06
C GLY A 27 7.16 0.19 -12.83
N LYS A 28 8.46 -0.03 -12.60
CA LYS A 28 8.98 -0.75 -11.44
C LYS A 28 10.05 0.06 -10.74
N PHE A 29 10.02 0.05 -9.42
CA PHE A 29 11.09 0.57 -8.58
C PHE A 29 11.70 -0.57 -7.78
N ASN A 30 13.01 -0.79 -7.90
CA ASN A 30 13.72 -1.93 -7.27
C ASN A 30 13.00 -3.29 -7.47
N GLY A 31 12.44 -3.52 -8.66
CA GLY A 31 11.72 -4.75 -9.02
C GLY A 31 10.26 -4.83 -8.57
N VAL A 32 9.75 -3.87 -7.80
CA VAL A 32 8.35 -3.80 -7.34
C VAL A 32 7.55 -2.91 -8.29
N LYS A 33 6.37 -3.38 -8.73
CA LYS A 33 5.48 -2.61 -9.63
C LYS A 33 4.96 -1.37 -8.91
N VAL A 34 5.07 -0.22 -9.57
CA VAL A 34 4.47 1.04 -9.14
C VAL A 34 3.09 1.13 -9.77
N LEU A 35 2.07 1.36 -8.96
CA LEU A 35 0.68 1.45 -9.40
C LEU A 35 0.09 2.82 -9.08
N LYS A 36 -0.83 3.24 -9.94
CA LYS A 36 -1.76 4.34 -9.69
C LYS A 36 -3.19 3.87 -9.99
N GLY A 37 -4.17 4.53 -9.38
CA GLY A 37 -5.57 4.30 -9.75
C GLY A 37 -5.81 4.82 -11.16
N VAL A 38 -6.65 4.11 -11.93
CA VAL A 38 -7.10 4.60 -13.23
C VAL A 38 -7.90 5.89 -13.02
N GLU A 39 -7.73 6.86 -13.90
CA GLU A 39 -8.47 8.12 -13.85
C GLU A 39 -9.99 7.88 -13.83
N GLY A 40 -10.73 8.63 -13.02
CA GLY A 40 -12.18 8.44 -12.84
C GLY A 40 -12.60 7.24 -11.98
N SER A 41 -11.69 6.33 -11.60
CA SER A 41 -12.03 5.17 -10.74
C SER A 41 -12.27 5.52 -9.27
N GLY A 42 -11.85 6.72 -8.83
CA GLY A 42 -11.87 7.13 -7.42
C GLY A 42 -10.93 6.32 -6.51
N LYS A 43 -10.04 5.49 -7.07
CA LYS A 43 -9.10 4.67 -6.29
C LYS A 43 -7.83 5.44 -5.97
N HIS A 44 -7.75 5.92 -4.74
CA HIS A 44 -6.57 6.61 -4.22
C HIS A 44 -5.57 5.69 -3.50
N GLY A 45 -5.94 4.46 -3.16
CA GLY A 45 -5.08 3.50 -2.47
C GLY A 45 -4.35 2.54 -3.41
N LEU A 46 -3.72 1.51 -2.84
CA LEU A 46 -3.25 0.32 -3.57
C LEU A 46 -4.33 -0.80 -3.49
N PRO A 47 -4.20 -1.92 -4.23
CA PRO A 47 -5.11 -3.06 -4.10
C PRO A 47 -5.15 -3.64 -2.68
N GLU A 48 -6.28 -4.18 -2.23
CA GLU A 48 -6.40 -4.85 -0.91
C GLU A 48 -6.02 -6.34 -0.95
N SER A 49 -5.92 -6.89 -2.15
CA SER A 49 -5.35 -8.20 -2.46
C SER A 49 -4.50 -8.08 -3.70
N SER A 50 -3.42 -8.87 -3.79
CA SER A 50 -2.58 -8.85 -4.99
C SER A 50 -3.09 -9.78 -6.09
N HIS A 51 -2.72 -9.47 -7.32
CA HIS A 51 -3.09 -10.31 -8.48
C HIS A 51 -1.87 -11.01 -9.08
N SER A 52 -0.70 -10.38 -9.02
CA SER A 52 0.50 -10.85 -9.73
C SER A 52 1.81 -10.50 -9.07
N SER A 53 1.79 -9.98 -7.84
CA SER A 53 3.01 -9.56 -7.15
C SER A 53 2.90 -9.72 -5.65
N PHE A 54 4.05 -9.96 -5.01
CA PHE A 54 4.17 -9.98 -3.55
C PHE A 54 4.11 -8.56 -2.95
N ALA A 55 4.29 -7.51 -3.75
CA ALA A 55 4.20 -6.13 -3.30
C ALA A 55 3.78 -5.17 -4.42
N TYR A 56 3.19 -4.05 -4.03
CA TYR A 56 2.95 -2.90 -4.90
C TYR A 56 3.40 -1.62 -4.21
N LEU A 57 3.86 -0.66 -5.02
CA LEU A 57 4.32 0.65 -4.58
C LEU A 57 3.42 1.74 -5.18
N LYS A 58 3.20 2.81 -4.41
CA LYS A 58 2.60 4.05 -4.88
C LYS A 58 3.56 5.20 -4.57
N MET A 59 3.74 6.08 -5.55
CA MET A 59 4.50 7.32 -5.40
C MET A 59 3.56 8.52 -5.27
N ASN A 60 4.05 9.59 -4.66
CA ASN A 60 3.46 10.91 -4.77
C ASN A 60 3.75 11.50 -6.15
N GLN A 61 3.01 12.54 -6.55
CA GLN A 61 3.21 13.23 -7.84
C GLN A 61 4.62 13.83 -7.98
N ASP A 62 5.26 14.20 -6.87
CA ASP A 62 6.64 14.68 -6.82
C ASP A 62 7.70 13.56 -6.91
N GLY A 63 7.28 12.30 -7.05
CA GLY A 63 8.17 11.14 -7.13
C GLY A 63 8.77 10.71 -5.79
N THR A 64 8.22 11.17 -4.67
CA THR A 64 8.54 10.68 -3.32
C THR A 64 7.68 9.47 -2.93
N PHE A 65 8.14 8.69 -1.97
CA PHE A 65 7.42 7.55 -1.44
C PHE A 65 6.09 7.96 -0.82
N ASN A 66 5.00 7.29 -1.22
CA ASN A 66 3.68 7.47 -0.60
C ASN A 66 3.31 6.24 0.24
N THR A 67 3.13 5.09 -0.42
CA THR A 67 2.65 3.86 0.25
C THR A 67 3.22 2.62 -0.45
N MET A 68 3.51 1.57 0.31
CA MET A 68 3.84 0.24 -0.18
C MET A 68 2.95 -0.79 0.51
N ARG A 69 2.39 -1.73 -0.25
CA ARG A 69 1.64 -2.88 0.27
C ARG A 69 2.38 -4.18 0.01
N ILE A 70 2.44 -5.04 1.01
CA ILE A 70 3.11 -6.35 0.98
C ILE A 70 2.05 -7.42 1.26
N TYR A 71 2.04 -8.44 0.41
CA TYR A 71 1.05 -9.50 0.40
C TYR A 71 1.70 -10.84 0.75
N ASP A 72 0.90 -11.75 1.30
CA ASP A 72 1.32 -13.14 1.48
C ASP A 72 1.18 -13.95 0.17
N LYS A 73 1.55 -15.24 0.26
CA LYS A 73 1.43 -16.22 -0.83
C LYS A 73 0.00 -16.42 -1.33
N ASP A 74 -0.99 -16.13 -0.48
CA ASP A 74 -2.41 -16.25 -0.75
C ASP A 74 -2.98 -14.89 -1.22
N HIS A 75 -2.09 -13.98 -1.64
CA HIS A 75 -2.40 -12.65 -2.15
C HIS A 75 -3.11 -11.71 -1.17
N ASN A 76 -3.08 -12.01 0.13
CA ASN A 76 -3.71 -11.18 1.16
C ASN A 76 -2.78 -10.09 1.65
N LEU A 77 -3.29 -8.86 1.87
CA LEU A 77 -2.53 -7.76 2.42
C LEU A 77 -2.13 -8.05 3.86
N ARG A 78 -0.82 -7.98 4.14
CA ARG A 78 -0.26 -8.20 5.49
C ARG A 78 0.34 -6.97 6.09
N ILE A 79 1.07 -6.21 5.28
CA ILE A 79 1.78 -5.02 5.74
C ILE A 79 1.52 -3.90 4.74
N GLU A 80 1.14 -2.74 5.27
CA GLU A 80 1.11 -1.49 4.51
C GLU A 80 2.07 -0.51 5.16
N ILE A 81 3.07 -0.04 4.43
CA ILE A 81 4.01 0.98 4.87
C ILE A 81 3.61 2.29 4.21
N ALA A 82 3.37 3.34 4.98
CA ALA A 82 2.89 4.61 4.47
C ALA A 82 3.69 5.79 5.02
N TYR A 83 3.83 6.85 4.21
CA TYR A 83 4.46 8.11 4.56
C TYR A 83 3.49 9.27 4.34
N HIS A 84 2.71 9.55 5.37
CA HIS A 84 1.66 10.56 5.40
C HIS A 84 1.32 10.89 6.85
N ARG A 85 0.41 11.84 7.07
CA ARG A 85 -0.02 12.24 8.41
C ARG A 85 -0.78 11.09 9.09
N GLU A 86 -0.28 10.61 10.22
CA GLU A 86 -0.97 9.63 11.05
C GLU A 86 -1.01 10.10 12.51
N PRO A 87 -2.13 10.70 12.95
CA PRO A 87 -2.27 11.27 14.28
C PRO A 87 -1.99 10.29 15.43
N LYS A 88 -2.21 8.98 15.21
CA LYS A 88 -1.99 7.96 16.25
C LYS A 88 -0.53 7.77 16.61
N VAL A 89 0.39 7.97 15.66
CA VAL A 89 1.82 7.67 15.85
C VAL A 89 2.75 8.84 15.54
N GLY A 90 2.23 9.94 15.01
CA GLY A 90 2.97 11.17 14.70
C GLY A 90 2.18 12.42 15.11
N LYS A 91 1.88 12.56 16.41
CA LYS A 91 1.20 13.75 16.95
C LYS A 91 1.98 15.01 16.55
N GLY A 92 1.35 15.91 15.80
CA GLY A 92 1.93 17.18 15.37
C GLY A 92 2.88 17.11 14.17
N LEU A 93 3.09 15.93 13.56
CA LEU A 93 3.90 15.79 12.36
C LEU A 93 3.04 15.79 11.10
N ASP A 94 3.49 16.51 10.06
CA ASP A 94 2.80 16.55 8.77
C ASP A 94 2.92 15.25 7.99
N LYS A 95 4.07 14.57 8.10
CA LYS A 95 4.30 13.24 7.55
C LYS A 95 5.08 12.40 8.55
N VAL A 96 4.66 11.16 8.73
CA VAL A 96 5.39 10.20 9.56
C VAL A 96 5.45 8.87 8.83
N LEU A 97 6.65 8.28 8.76
CA LEU A 97 6.80 6.94 8.23
C LEU A 97 6.26 5.94 9.26
N HIS A 98 5.26 5.17 8.87
CA HIS A 98 4.63 4.17 9.73
C HIS A 98 4.20 2.97 8.90
N TYR A 99 3.79 1.93 9.60
CA TYR A 99 3.23 0.75 8.97
C TYR A 99 2.02 0.22 9.72
N HIS A 100 1.14 -0.41 8.96
CA HIS A 100 0.00 -1.16 9.45
C HIS A 100 0.28 -2.66 9.28
N VAL A 101 -0.05 -3.44 10.31
CA VAL A 101 -0.09 -4.91 10.23
C VAL A 101 -1.55 -5.34 10.24
N TYR A 102 -1.93 -6.19 9.30
CA TYR A 102 -3.30 -6.66 9.10
C TYR A 102 -3.45 -8.14 9.46
N GLY A 103 -4.54 -8.46 10.16
CA GLY A 103 -4.96 -9.84 10.45
C GLY A 103 -5.36 -10.64 9.20
N LYS A 104 -5.59 -11.95 9.34
CA LYS A 104 -6.03 -12.86 8.25
C LYS A 104 -7.38 -12.47 7.67
N GLU A 105 -8.21 -11.86 8.48
CA GLU A 105 -9.58 -11.51 8.17
C GLU A 105 -9.68 -10.37 7.15
N PHE A 106 -8.65 -9.51 7.03
CA PHE A 106 -8.71 -8.25 6.28
C PHE A 106 -9.00 -8.43 4.78
N SER A 107 -8.27 -9.35 4.13
CA SER A 107 -8.43 -9.61 2.68
C SER A 107 -9.35 -10.78 2.38
N GLN A 108 -9.65 -11.62 3.38
CA GLN A 108 -10.39 -12.87 3.20
C GLN A 108 -11.89 -12.71 3.47
N SER A 109 -12.28 -11.72 4.27
CA SER A 109 -13.67 -11.55 4.67
C SER A 109 -14.14 -10.11 4.44
N ARG A 110 -15.43 -9.96 4.13
CA ARG A 110 -16.09 -8.65 4.06
C ARG A 110 -16.40 -8.09 5.46
N THR A 111 -15.86 -8.66 6.52
CA THR A 111 -16.16 -8.19 7.87
C THR A 111 -15.60 -6.79 8.06
N PRO A 112 -16.39 -5.85 8.60
CA PRO A 112 -15.90 -4.51 8.93
C PRO A 112 -14.91 -4.55 10.09
N ASN A 113 -14.96 -5.60 10.92
CA ASN A 113 -14.07 -5.82 12.04
C ASN A 113 -12.89 -6.69 11.60
N PHE A 114 -11.69 -6.14 11.73
CA PHE A 114 -10.43 -6.79 11.43
C PHE A 114 -9.38 -6.19 12.37
N GLU A 115 -8.39 -6.99 12.72
CA GLU A 115 -7.26 -6.50 13.48
C GLU A 115 -6.34 -5.66 12.57
N ARG A 116 -6.06 -4.43 13.03
CA ARG A 116 -5.06 -3.57 12.42
C ARG A 116 -4.27 -2.83 13.49
N THR A 117 -2.97 -3.07 13.51
CA THR A 117 -2.05 -2.37 14.39
C THR A 117 -1.29 -1.32 13.61
N THR A 118 -1.25 -0.07 14.09
CA THR A 118 -0.46 1.02 13.50
C THR A 118 0.79 1.25 14.34
N ILE A 119 1.96 1.24 13.70
CA ILE A 119 3.25 1.34 14.39
C ILE A 119 4.13 2.37 13.68
N ARG A 120 4.72 3.30 14.43
CA ARG A 120 5.72 4.23 13.88
C ARG A 120 6.94 3.45 13.41
N MET A 121 7.42 3.75 12.21
CA MET A 121 8.64 3.13 11.70
C MET A 121 9.85 3.59 12.51
N HIS A 122 10.77 2.68 12.80
CA HIS A 122 12.01 2.98 13.50
C HIS A 122 13.22 2.51 12.68
N LYS A 123 14.31 3.29 12.64
CA LYS A 123 15.53 3.01 11.85
C LYS A 123 16.16 1.64 12.13
N ASN A 124 16.01 1.14 13.36
CA ASN A 124 16.59 -0.15 13.77
C ASN A 124 15.66 -1.34 13.49
N SER A 125 14.42 -1.12 13.07
CA SER A 125 13.47 -2.21 12.78
C SER A 125 13.93 -3.04 11.58
N LYS A 126 13.67 -4.36 11.63
CA LYS A 126 13.95 -5.26 10.50
C LYS A 126 13.22 -4.79 9.23
N LEU A 127 11.97 -4.35 9.40
CA LEU A 127 11.13 -3.83 8.32
C LEU A 127 11.77 -2.61 7.63
N TYR A 128 12.24 -1.62 8.41
CA TYR A 128 12.95 -0.48 7.83
C TYR A 128 14.19 -0.92 7.05
N LYS A 129 15.04 -1.76 7.64
CA LYS A 129 16.28 -2.22 6.98
C LYS A 129 16.00 -2.95 5.66
N GLN A 130 14.92 -3.73 5.61
CA GLN A 130 14.52 -4.49 4.42
C GLN A 130 13.94 -3.60 3.31
N TYR A 131 13.17 -2.58 3.67
CA TYR A 131 12.42 -1.77 2.70
C TYR A 131 12.93 -0.34 2.51
N LYS A 132 14.00 0.09 3.20
CA LYS A 132 14.55 1.46 3.12
C LYS A 132 14.84 1.95 1.70
N ARG A 133 15.23 1.04 0.79
CA ARG A 133 15.48 1.37 -0.62
C ARG A 133 14.26 1.91 -1.37
N PHE A 134 13.05 1.68 -0.86
CA PHE A 134 11.80 2.17 -1.44
C PHE A 134 11.39 3.55 -0.89
N PHE A 135 11.94 3.97 0.25
CA PHE A 135 11.53 5.18 0.99
C PHE A 135 12.18 6.45 0.43
N LYS A 136 12.14 6.62 -0.91
CA LYS A 136 12.70 7.78 -1.60
C LYS A 136 12.02 9.07 -1.12
N GLY A 137 12.79 9.99 -0.53
CA GLY A 137 12.27 11.28 -0.04
C GLY A 137 11.38 11.16 1.21
N ALA A 138 11.35 10.01 1.88
CA ALA A 138 10.69 9.85 3.17
C ALA A 138 11.68 9.91 4.32
N GLU A 139 11.31 10.62 5.38
CA GLU A 139 12.10 10.81 6.59
C GLU A 139 11.45 10.09 7.78
N LEU A 140 12.24 9.80 8.82
CA LEU A 140 11.81 9.05 10.01
C LEU A 140 11.42 9.97 11.18
#